data_AF-A0A847AZT6-F1
#
_entry.id   AF-A0A847AZT6-F1
#
_cell.length_a   1.000
_cell.length_b   1.000
_cell.length_c   1.000
_cell.angle_alpha   90.00
_cell.angle_beta   90.00
_cell.angle_gamma   90.00
#
_symmetry.space_group_name_H-M   'P 1'
#
loop_
_entity.id
_entity.type
_entity.pdbx_description
1 polymer ?
#
loop_
_entity_poly.entity_id
_entity_poly.type
_entity_poly.pdbx_seq_one_letter_code
_entity_poly.pdbx_strand_id
1 'polypeptide(L)'
;MSFPEKLYFTVGRLFPRLGYNKKNQVVRLIYEISLKEKIDPINLAESFTDQKNFKGLKKNLIERRYPKVPYQEALSKAYLPVLSKTKNPARLDGALFSPNKIYYEPGTENSKVLKNTAREYPSAEFIQINSLKEFTQEASEEFFDYNSRRDRIFITKESHDFFKRCPCTSGCLNCNYYILNAGFGCPYECEYCFLQGYSNAPGIILHSNTEDFLGKIPKGQLRAGTGEFMDSLILDNLTEDAGLISAFIKENRRNMFFEFKTKSVNIEGLLENAPADNIVVAWSLNPEKIISRHEHYTTSLSERLDAALESVKSGLRVAFHFDPIILYENWEEDYLEMASLMLSRIPHDAIVWISVGSFRFQRKLKPVIETRFPSSELLHGNLLLGFDGKLRYLQEERAAAYKKLCDYIKKEAPGISLYLCMEDPETWRASGLESSFSWDYASLG
;
A
#
# COMPACT_ATOMS: atom_id res chain seq x y z
N MET A 1 -1.80 -3.72 33.66
CA MET A 1 -0.99 -4.66 32.85
C MET A 1 -1.65 -4.83 31.49
N SER A 2 -0.96 -4.43 30.42
CA SER A 2 -1.41 -4.63 29.04
C SER A 2 -1.50 -6.12 28.71
N PHE A 3 -2.24 -6.47 27.66
CA PHE A 3 -2.36 -7.86 27.23
C PHE A 3 -0.99 -8.53 26.97
N PRO A 4 -0.05 -7.90 26.23
CA PRO A 4 1.31 -8.45 26.04
C PRO A 4 2.07 -8.68 27.35
N GLU A 5 1.88 -7.81 28.35
CA GLU A 5 2.51 -7.96 29.66
C GLU A 5 1.95 -9.15 30.45
N LYS A 6 0.61 -9.35 30.41
CA LYS A 6 -0.03 -10.51 31.04
C LYS A 6 0.48 -11.82 30.44
N LEU A 7 0.59 -11.88 29.11
CA LEU A 7 1.12 -13.04 28.42
C LEU A 7 2.61 -13.26 28.75
N TYR A 8 3.41 -12.19 28.77
CA TYR A 8 4.83 -12.28 29.14
C TYR A 8 5.03 -12.80 30.57
N PHE A 9 4.25 -12.31 31.54
CA PHE A 9 4.30 -12.78 32.92
C PHE A 9 3.90 -14.26 33.02
N THR A 10 2.84 -14.65 32.31
CA THR A 10 2.37 -16.04 32.26
C THR A 10 3.45 -16.98 31.71
N VAL A 11 4.04 -16.65 30.56
CA VAL A 11 5.17 -17.40 29.99
C VAL A 11 6.35 -17.45 30.97
N GLY A 12 6.60 -16.36 31.70
CA GLY A 12 7.61 -16.30 32.74
C GLY A 12 7.39 -17.28 33.89
N ARG A 13 6.14 -17.45 34.34
CA ARG A 13 5.73 -18.40 35.37
C ARG A 13 5.82 -19.84 34.88
N LEU A 14 5.34 -20.12 33.67
CA LEU A 14 5.32 -21.47 33.09
C LEU A 14 6.73 -21.97 32.73
N PHE A 15 7.61 -21.06 32.30
CA PHE A 15 8.97 -21.41 31.84
C PHE A 15 10.05 -20.55 32.54
N PRO A 16 10.26 -20.73 33.87
CA PRO A 16 11.09 -19.83 34.69
C PRO A 16 12.56 -19.79 34.26
N ARG A 17 13.07 -20.88 33.66
CA ARG A 17 14.46 -21.00 33.19
C ARG A 17 14.76 -20.27 31.87
N LEU A 18 13.76 -19.69 31.21
CA LEU A 18 13.99 -18.95 29.96
C LEU A 18 14.58 -17.56 30.24
N GLY A 19 15.66 -17.22 29.55
CA GLY A 19 16.18 -15.85 29.51
C GLY A 19 15.25 -14.91 28.72
N TYR A 20 15.48 -13.60 28.86
CA TYR A 20 14.65 -12.53 28.26
C TYR A 20 14.35 -12.75 26.77
N ASN A 21 15.37 -12.98 25.94
CA ASN A 21 15.21 -13.18 24.50
C ASN A 21 14.39 -14.43 24.15
N LYS A 22 14.56 -15.52 24.91
CA LYS A 22 13.82 -16.77 24.71
C LYS A 22 12.35 -16.62 25.11
N LYS A 23 12.07 -15.90 26.20
CA LYS A 23 10.71 -15.56 26.64
C LYS A 23 9.98 -14.75 25.57
N ASN A 24 10.61 -13.70 25.04
CA ASN A 24 10.00 -12.87 24.00
C ASN A 24 9.65 -13.67 22.72
N GLN A 25 10.51 -14.60 22.29
CA GLN A 25 10.19 -15.47 21.14
C GLN A 25 8.99 -16.38 21.41
N VAL A 26 8.89 -16.96 22.61
CA VAL A 26 7.75 -17.81 23.01
C VAL A 26 6.46 -16.98 23.08
N VAL A 27 6.50 -15.82 23.75
CA VAL A 27 5.38 -14.88 23.84
C VAL A 27 4.90 -14.46 22.45
N ARG A 28 5.83 -14.12 21.56
CA ARG A 28 5.53 -13.72 20.18
C ARG A 28 4.82 -14.83 19.39
N LEU A 29 5.33 -16.06 19.46
CA LEU A 29 4.73 -17.18 18.76
C LEU A 29 3.35 -17.54 19.32
N ILE A 30 3.21 -17.58 20.66
CA ILE A 30 1.91 -17.82 21.30
C ILE A 30 0.91 -16.76 20.89
N TYR A 31 1.29 -15.48 20.86
CA TYR A 31 0.41 -14.41 20.40
C TYR A 31 -0.05 -14.60 18.96
N GLU A 32 0.89 -14.82 18.03
CA GLU A 32 0.52 -15.00 16.61
C GLU A 32 -0.35 -16.24 16.37
N ILE A 33 -0.08 -17.35 17.07
CA ILE A 33 -0.91 -18.56 17.00
C ILE A 33 -2.29 -18.30 17.60
N SER A 34 -2.36 -17.61 18.74
CA SER A 34 -3.64 -17.31 19.41
C SER A 34 -4.58 -16.50 18.53
N LEU A 35 -4.06 -15.51 17.80
CA LEU A 35 -4.85 -14.71 16.85
C LEU A 35 -5.32 -15.56 15.66
N LYS A 36 -4.39 -16.31 15.05
CA LYS A 36 -4.68 -17.15 13.88
C LYS A 36 -5.72 -18.23 14.18
N GLU A 37 -5.60 -18.90 15.33
CA GLU A 37 -6.47 -20.01 15.72
C GLU A 37 -7.67 -19.59 16.57
N LYS A 38 -7.77 -18.30 16.93
CA LYS A 38 -8.82 -17.74 17.79
C LYS A 38 -8.91 -18.46 19.16
N ILE A 39 -7.75 -18.78 19.72
CA ILE A 39 -7.61 -19.45 21.03
C ILE A 39 -7.12 -18.43 22.06
N ASP A 40 -7.60 -18.49 23.30
CA ASP A 40 -7.04 -17.67 24.37
C ASP A 40 -5.52 -17.96 24.54
N PRO A 41 -4.66 -16.92 24.49
CA PRO A 41 -3.21 -17.08 24.52
C PRO A 41 -2.66 -17.59 25.85
N ILE A 42 -3.36 -17.39 26.97
CA ILE A 42 -2.96 -17.97 28.26
C ILE A 42 -3.22 -19.47 28.24
N ASN A 43 -4.42 -19.88 27.82
CA ASN A 43 -4.76 -21.30 27.64
C ASN A 43 -3.80 -21.99 26.65
N LEU A 44 -3.46 -21.30 25.55
CA LEU A 44 -2.49 -21.79 24.58
C LEU A 44 -1.10 -21.96 25.23
N ALA A 45 -0.64 -21.00 26.03
CA ALA A 45 0.64 -21.11 26.73
C ALA A 45 0.68 -22.31 27.69
N GLU A 46 -0.42 -22.55 28.42
CA GLU A 46 -0.54 -23.64 29.40
C GLU A 46 -0.53 -25.03 28.73
N SER A 47 -0.97 -25.13 27.47
CA SER A 47 -0.90 -26.38 26.69
C SER A 47 0.51 -26.87 26.36
N PHE A 48 1.56 -26.04 26.59
CA PHE A 48 2.96 -26.39 26.31
C PHE A 48 3.78 -26.72 27.57
N THR A 49 3.16 -26.88 28.73
CA THR A 49 3.85 -27.09 30.03
C THR A 49 4.69 -28.37 30.09
N ASP A 50 4.36 -29.40 29.31
CA ASP A 50 5.14 -30.65 29.22
C ASP A 50 6.50 -30.49 28.52
N GLN A 51 6.75 -29.36 27.86
CA GLN A 51 7.99 -29.10 27.12
C GLN A 51 9.14 -28.72 28.06
N LYS A 52 10.00 -29.69 28.36
CA LYS A 52 11.10 -29.55 29.35
C LYS A 52 12.27 -28.66 28.89
N ASN A 53 12.39 -28.35 27.59
CA ASN A 53 13.48 -27.51 27.08
C ASN A 53 13.02 -26.53 25.98
N PHE A 54 13.73 -25.41 25.87
CA PHE A 54 13.42 -24.34 24.92
C PHE A 54 13.43 -24.79 23.45
N LYS A 55 14.33 -25.71 23.08
CA LYS A 55 14.48 -26.16 21.70
C LYS A 55 13.21 -26.90 21.23
N GLY A 56 12.69 -27.82 22.04
CA GLY A 56 11.44 -28.54 21.79
C GLY A 56 10.25 -27.58 21.76
N LEU A 57 10.14 -26.71 22.77
CA LEU A 57 9.08 -25.69 22.83
C LEU A 57 9.05 -24.80 21.58
N LYS A 58 10.19 -24.23 21.21
CA LYS A 58 10.31 -23.36 20.03
C LYS A 58 10.00 -24.12 18.74
N LYS A 59 10.43 -25.39 18.63
CA LYS A 59 10.13 -26.23 17.46
C LYS A 59 8.63 -26.38 17.27
N ASN A 60 7.92 -26.84 18.32
CA ASN A 60 6.47 -27.06 18.24
C ASN A 60 5.69 -25.77 17.96
N LEU A 61 6.10 -24.65 18.56
CA LEU A 61 5.48 -23.34 18.30
C LEU A 61 5.70 -22.86 16.86
N ILE A 62 6.91 -23.04 16.30
CA ILE A 62 7.20 -22.69 14.90
C ILE A 62 6.40 -23.56 13.93
N GLU A 63 6.38 -24.88 14.15
CA GLU A 63 5.63 -25.82 13.32
C GLU A 63 4.11 -25.53 13.38
N ARG A 64 3.57 -25.18 14.55
CA ARG A 64 2.16 -24.77 14.68
C ARG A 64 1.86 -23.44 13.98
N ARG A 65 2.77 -22.45 14.08
CA ARG A 65 2.59 -21.14 13.43
C ARG A 65 2.67 -21.24 11.90
N TYR A 66 3.56 -22.10 11.39
CA TYR A 66 3.87 -22.26 9.96
C TYR A 66 3.80 -23.74 9.53
N PRO A 67 2.60 -24.37 9.54
CA PRO A 67 2.46 -25.81 9.37
C PRO A 67 2.83 -26.33 7.97
N LYS A 68 2.83 -25.45 6.96
CA LYS A 68 3.20 -25.77 5.56
C LYS A 68 4.64 -25.41 5.21
N VAL A 69 5.44 -24.98 6.18
CA VAL A 69 6.83 -24.53 5.95
C VAL A 69 7.80 -25.52 6.58
N PRO A 70 8.84 -25.99 5.87
CA PRO A 70 9.90 -26.77 6.48
C PRO A 70 10.48 -26.07 7.72
N TYR A 71 10.60 -26.79 8.84
CA TYR A 71 11.00 -26.19 10.13
C TYR A 71 12.27 -25.35 10.04
N GLN A 72 13.30 -25.81 9.31
CA GLN A 72 14.57 -25.08 9.17
C GLN A 72 14.42 -23.76 8.42
N GLU A 73 13.55 -23.73 7.41
CA GLU A 73 13.24 -22.51 6.69
C GLU A 73 12.46 -21.53 7.57
N ALA A 74 11.39 -21.99 8.22
CA ALA A 74 10.63 -21.16 9.15
C ALA A 74 11.52 -20.61 10.29
N LEU A 75 12.41 -21.45 10.84
CA LEU A 75 13.33 -21.07 11.91
C LEU A 75 14.29 -19.94 11.50
N SER A 76 14.75 -19.94 10.26
CA SER A 76 15.72 -18.96 9.75
C SER A 76 15.07 -17.68 9.22
N LYS A 77 13.86 -17.76 8.65
CA LYS A 77 13.18 -16.64 8.00
C LYS A 77 12.08 -15.98 8.84
N ALA A 78 11.64 -16.58 9.95
CA ALA A 78 10.60 -15.98 10.78
C ALA A 78 11.07 -14.68 11.45
N TYR A 79 10.31 -13.60 11.26
CA TYR A 79 10.52 -12.34 11.97
C TYR A 79 9.68 -12.29 13.25
N LEU A 80 10.35 -12.37 14.40
CA LEU A 80 9.73 -12.44 15.73
C LEU A 80 10.13 -11.23 16.60
N PRO A 81 9.63 -10.01 16.29
CA PRO A 81 9.91 -8.84 17.10
C PRO A 81 9.23 -8.96 18.47
N VAL A 82 9.72 -8.19 19.45
CA VAL A 82 9.05 -8.05 20.76
C VAL A 82 7.67 -7.45 20.54
N LEU A 83 6.64 -7.98 21.21
CA LEU A 83 5.30 -7.41 21.15
C LEU A 83 5.30 -5.98 21.71
N SER A 84 4.71 -5.06 20.95
CA SER A 84 4.57 -3.68 21.41
C SER A 84 3.72 -3.62 22.67
N LYS A 85 4.14 -2.80 23.64
CA LYS A 85 3.35 -2.47 24.82
C LYS A 85 2.48 -1.23 24.61
N THR A 86 2.79 -0.43 23.59
CA THR A 86 2.09 0.82 23.31
C THR A 86 0.74 0.52 22.66
N LYS A 87 -0.27 1.27 23.10
CA LYS A 87 -1.58 1.30 22.46
C LYS A 87 -1.70 2.62 21.72
N ASN A 88 -1.82 2.55 20.40
CA ASN A 88 -2.18 3.67 19.57
C ASN A 88 -3.06 3.16 18.41
N PRO A 89 -4.30 2.72 18.72
CA PRO A 89 -5.21 2.19 17.69
C PRO A 89 -5.52 3.27 16.65
N ALA A 90 -5.86 2.85 15.43
CA ALA A 90 -6.30 3.77 14.38
C ALA A 90 -7.57 4.50 14.81
N ARG A 91 -7.65 5.80 14.52
CA ARG A 91 -8.86 6.63 14.73
C ARG A 91 -9.78 6.47 13.52
N LEU A 92 -10.72 5.52 13.63
CA LEU A 92 -11.67 5.15 12.56
C LEU A 92 -13.06 5.78 12.76
N ASP A 93 -13.19 6.69 13.72
CA ASP A 93 -14.38 7.48 13.99
C ASP A 93 -14.30 8.86 13.29
N GLY A 94 -15.42 9.33 12.74
CA GLY A 94 -15.53 10.66 12.14
C GLY A 94 -15.40 10.72 10.61
N ALA A 95 -15.32 11.95 10.09
CA ALA A 95 -15.23 12.23 8.66
C ALA A 95 -13.93 11.72 8.04
N LEU A 96 -13.96 11.34 6.76
CA LEU A 96 -12.79 10.86 6.00
C LEU A 96 -11.56 11.77 6.22
N PHE A 97 -11.71 13.07 6.01
CA PHE A 97 -10.63 14.03 6.10
C PHE A 97 -11.16 15.42 6.47
N SER A 98 -10.61 16.03 7.52
CA SER A 98 -11.04 17.34 8.02
C SER A 98 -9.86 18.00 8.75
N PRO A 99 -8.81 18.43 8.03
CA PRO A 99 -7.66 19.06 8.65
C PRO A 99 -8.07 20.35 9.38
N ASN A 100 -7.54 20.54 10.59
CA ASN A 100 -7.79 21.73 11.40
C ASN A 100 -6.62 22.72 11.39
N LYS A 101 -5.45 22.31 10.89
CA LYS A 101 -4.27 23.16 10.74
C LYS A 101 -3.66 23.02 9.36
N ILE A 102 -3.44 24.13 8.69
CA ILE A 102 -2.80 24.21 7.39
C ILE A 102 -1.52 25.01 7.55
N TYR A 103 -0.39 24.31 7.42
CA TYR A 103 0.93 24.92 7.41
C TYR A 103 1.33 25.23 5.97
N TYR A 104 1.95 26.38 5.72
CA TYR A 104 2.40 26.75 4.38
C TYR A 104 3.74 27.47 4.41
N GLU A 105 4.57 27.22 3.40
CA GLU A 105 5.90 27.85 3.25
C GLU A 105 5.81 29.21 2.54
N PRO A 106 6.81 30.09 2.71
CA PRO A 106 6.88 31.35 1.99
C PRO A 106 7.01 31.10 0.49
N GLY A 107 6.33 31.93 -0.32
CA GLY A 107 6.26 31.77 -1.77
C GLY A 107 5.13 30.85 -2.26
N THR A 108 4.34 30.28 -1.36
CA THR A 108 3.15 29.45 -1.69
C THR A 108 1.83 30.23 -1.55
N GLU A 109 1.86 31.49 -1.11
CA GLU A 109 0.69 32.31 -0.73
C GLU A 109 -0.30 32.50 -1.88
N ASN A 110 0.22 32.55 -3.11
CA ASN A 110 -0.58 32.75 -4.31
C ASN A 110 -0.91 31.45 -5.05
N SER A 111 -0.43 30.30 -4.56
CA SER A 111 -0.65 29.00 -5.19
C SER A 111 -2.14 28.64 -5.23
N LYS A 112 -2.52 27.85 -6.25
CA LYS A 112 -3.86 27.28 -6.32
C LYS A 112 -4.15 26.37 -5.13
N VAL A 113 -3.17 25.56 -4.73
CA VAL A 113 -3.29 24.61 -3.61
C VAL A 113 -3.72 25.31 -2.33
N LEU A 114 -3.07 26.43 -1.96
CA LEU A 114 -3.43 27.18 -0.75
C LEU A 114 -4.82 27.80 -0.86
N LYS A 115 -5.17 28.38 -2.01
CA LYS A 115 -6.49 28.99 -2.24
C LYS A 115 -7.62 27.96 -2.19
N ASN A 116 -7.43 26.82 -2.84
CA ASN A 116 -8.39 25.71 -2.86
C ASN A 116 -8.54 25.12 -1.45
N THR A 117 -7.44 24.96 -0.71
CA THR A 117 -7.44 24.51 0.68
C THR A 117 -8.19 25.49 1.60
N ALA A 118 -7.99 26.80 1.43
CA ALA A 118 -8.72 27.83 2.20
C ALA A 118 -10.21 27.86 1.88
N ARG A 119 -10.60 27.57 0.63
CA ARG A 119 -11.99 27.45 0.22
C ARG A 119 -12.65 26.20 0.81
N GLU A 120 -11.96 25.06 0.76
CA GLU A 120 -12.49 23.76 1.22
C GLU A 120 -12.56 23.67 2.75
N TYR A 121 -11.57 24.24 3.45
CA TYR A 121 -11.45 24.17 4.90
C TYR A 121 -11.38 25.58 5.53
N PRO A 122 -12.44 26.39 5.44
CA PRO A 122 -12.44 27.79 5.89
C PRO A 122 -12.31 27.94 7.41
N SER A 123 -12.59 26.88 8.18
CA SER A 123 -12.45 26.87 9.65
C SER A 123 -11.07 26.42 10.12
N ALA A 124 -10.18 26.00 9.23
CA ALA A 124 -8.84 25.58 9.60
C ALA A 124 -7.95 26.78 9.96
N GLU A 125 -7.00 26.57 10.87
CA GLU A 125 -5.98 27.57 11.22
C GLU A 125 -4.86 27.55 10.17
N PHE A 126 -4.59 28.68 9.52
CA PHE A 126 -3.54 28.83 8.51
C PHE A 126 -2.28 29.43 9.13
N ILE A 127 -1.19 28.68 9.14
CA ILE A 127 0.05 29.01 9.84
C ILE A 127 1.21 29.03 8.85
N GLN A 128 1.84 30.19 8.67
CA GLN A 128 3.07 30.27 7.89
C GLN A 128 4.24 29.68 8.69
N ILE A 129 5.04 28.83 8.07
CA ILE A 129 6.29 28.28 8.63
C ILE A 129 7.48 28.68 7.75
N ASN A 130 8.70 28.64 8.29
CA ASN A 130 9.91 28.94 7.51
C ASN A 130 10.17 27.89 6.42
N SER A 131 10.17 26.61 6.81
CA SER A 131 10.21 25.46 5.91
C SER A 131 9.70 24.20 6.62
N LEU A 132 9.20 23.22 5.85
CA LEU A 132 8.82 21.90 6.37
C LEU A 132 10.01 21.22 7.05
N LYS A 133 11.22 21.41 6.52
CA LYS A 133 12.46 20.83 7.07
C LYS A 133 12.74 21.35 8.47
N GLU A 134 12.71 22.67 8.66
CA GLU A 134 12.95 23.32 9.95
C GLU A 134 11.84 22.96 10.94
N PHE A 135 10.58 23.01 10.51
CA PHE A 135 9.44 22.56 11.32
C PHE A 135 9.62 21.13 11.83
N THR A 136 10.02 20.21 10.96
CA THR A 136 10.22 18.80 11.29
C THR A 136 11.38 18.59 12.29
N GLN A 137 12.39 19.47 12.29
CA GLN A 137 13.53 19.39 13.22
C GLN A 137 13.17 19.85 14.64
N GLU A 138 12.21 20.76 14.76
CA GLU A 138 11.77 21.35 16.04
C GLU A 138 10.51 20.69 16.61
N ALA A 139 9.74 19.99 15.78
CA ALA A 139 8.49 19.35 16.16
C ALA A 139 8.71 18.24 17.21
N SER A 140 7.81 18.18 18.20
CA SER A 140 7.78 17.08 19.17
C SER A 140 7.39 15.75 18.51
N GLU A 141 7.73 14.63 19.16
CA GLU A 141 7.40 13.27 18.65
C GLU A 141 5.89 13.08 18.39
N GLU A 142 5.02 13.79 19.10
CA GLU A 142 3.57 13.75 18.93
C GLU A 142 3.11 14.21 17.54
N PHE A 143 3.91 15.04 16.84
CA PHE A 143 3.61 15.43 15.47
C PHE A 143 3.69 14.26 14.48
N PHE A 144 4.44 13.23 14.83
CA PHE A 144 4.75 12.07 13.99
C PHE A 144 3.87 10.86 14.31
N ASP A 145 2.89 11.01 15.21
CA ASP A 145 1.80 10.04 15.32
C ASP A 145 1.05 9.97 13.99
N TYR A 146 1.05 8.79 13.38
CA TYR A 146 0.40 8.56 12.10
C TYR A 146 -1.10 8.89 12.15
N ASN A 147 -1.78 8.74 13.29
CA ASN A 147 -3.19 9.13 13.42
C ASN A 147 -3.40 10.64 13.23
N SER A 148 -2.47 11.47 13.71
CA SER A 148 -2.55 12.93 13.65
C SER A 148 -2.32 13.49 12.23
N ARG A 149 -1.85 12.66 11.28
CA ARG A 149 -1.57 13.11 9.91
C ARG A 149 -2.81 13.71 9.21
N ARG A 150 -4.01 13.23 9.57
CA ARG A 150 -5.29 13.65 9.00
C ARG A 150 -5.77 15.01 9.51
N ASP A 151 -5.14 15.51 10.58
CA ASP A 151 -5.50 16.79 11.19
C ASP A 151 -4.77 17.97 10.52
N ARG A 152 -3.78 17.68 9.66
CA ARG A 152 -2.82 18.69 9.18
C ARG A 152 -2.48 18.55 7.70
N ILE A 153 -2.43 19.67 7.01
CA ILE A 153 -1.83 19.80 5.67
C ILE A 153 -0.59 20.69 5.76
N PHE A 154 0.44 20.33 5.00
CA PHE A 154 1.63 21.13 4.75
C PHE A 154 1.70 21.44 3.26
N ILE A 155 1.65 22.72 2.91
CA ILE A 155 1.77 23.20 1.52
C ILE A 155 3.19 23.71 1.34
N THR A 156 3.96 23.00 0.52
CA THR A 156 5.39 23.25 0.35
C THR A 156 5.75 23.62 -1.08
N LYS A 157 6.96 24.17 -1.26
CA LYS A 157 7.57 24.33 -2.58
C LYS A 157 8.70 23.30 -2.74
N GLU A 158 8.44 22.25 -3.51
CA GLU A 158 9.43 21.19 -3.73
C GLU A 158 10.57 21.70 -4.62
N SER A 159 11.78 21.19 -4.39
CA SER A 159 12.99 21.53 -5.15
C SER A 159 13.74 20.31 -5.69
N HIS A 160 13.48 19.10 -5.18
CA HIS A 160 14.23 17.88 -5.51
C HIS A 160 13.32 16.68 -5.82
N ASP A 161 13.92 15.61 -6.37
CA ASP A 161 13.33 14.26 -6.52
C ASP A 161 11.95 14.14 -7.19
N PHE A 162 11.47 15.18 -7.86
CA PHE A 162 10.12 15.21 -8.40
C PHE A 162 9.85 14.18 -9.49
N PHE A 163 10.84 13.87 -10.34
CA PHE A 163 10.74 12.84 -11.36
C PHE A 163 11.93 11.90 -11.30
N LYS A 164 11.68 10.63 -10.94
CA LYS A 164 12.73 9.63 -10.72
C LYS A 164 12.34 8.26 -11.26
N ARG A 165 13.32 7.40 -11.55
CA ARG A 165 13.02 6.01 -11.88
C ARG A 165 12.49 5.31 -10.62
N CYS A 166 11.46 4.46 -10.76
CA CYS A 166 11.02 3.61 -9.67
C CYS A 166 12.20 2.77 -9.19
N PRO A 167 12.57 2.84 -7.90
CA PRO A 167 13.76 2.13 -7.41
C PRO A 167 13.62 0.61 -7.51
N CYS A 168 12.39 0.10 -7.71
CA CYS A 168 12.04 -1.31 -7.54
C CYS A 168 12.55 -1.83 -6.19
N THR A 169 12.40 -3.12 -5.93
CA THR A 169 13.12 -3.75 -4.81
C THR A 169 14.29 -4.52 -5.37
N SER A 170 15.44 -4.48 -4.69
CA SER A 170 16.63 -5.24 -5.10
C SER A 170 16.27 -6.72 -5.33
N GLY A 171 16.73 -7.30 -6.44
CA GLY A 171 16.40 -8.66 -6.86
C GLY A 171 15.08 -8.83 -7.62
N CYS A 172 14.27 -7.78 -7.76
CA CYS A 172 13.04 -7.82 -8.57
C CYS A 172 13.31 -7.47 -10.05
N LEU A 173 12.46 -7.99 -10.94
CA LEU A 173 12.39 -7.52 -12.32
C LEU A 173 11.82 -6.09 -12.37
N ASN A 174 12.40 -5.24 -13.21
CA ASN A 174 12.00 -3.84 -13.36
C ASN A 174 10.86 -3.71 -14.38
N CYS A 175 9.80 -3.00 -14.03
CA CYS A 175 8.68 -2.67 -14.94
C CYS A 175 8.89 -1.36 -15.72
N ASN A 176 10.12 -0.83 -15.71
CA ASN A 176 10.59 0.41 -16.34
C ASN A 176 9.72 1.66 -16.04
N TYR A 177 9.13 1.70 -14.85
CA TYR A 177 8.27 2.78 -14.39
C TYR A 177 9.05 3.98 -13.84
N TYR A 178 8.57 5.18 -14.12
CA TYR A 178 9.02 6.44 -13.53
C TYR A 178 7.96 7.01 -12.60
N ILE A 179 8.40 7.69 -11.56
CA ILE A 179 7.54 8.23 -10.52
C ILE A 179 7.62 9.75 -10.58
N LEU A 180 6.45 10.36 -10.68
CA LEU A 180 6.25 11.77 -10.37
C LEU A 180 5.82 11.89 -8.90
N ASN A 181 6.64 12.49 -8.05
CA ASN A 181 6.31 12.69 -6.63
C ASN A 181 5.40 13.91 -6.51
N ALA A 182 4.08 13.70 -6.44
CA ALA A 182 3.10 14.78 -6.30
C ALA A 182 2.93 15.29 -4.85
N GLY A 183 3.47 14.56 -3.87
CA GLY A 183 3.33 14.87 -2.46
C GLY A 183 3.57 13.65 -1.58
N PHE A 184 3.15 13.73 -0.32
CA PHE A 184 3.31 12.66 0.65
C PHE A 184 2.13 12.59 1.62
N GLY A 185 1.65 11.38 1.88
CA GLY A 185 0.54 11.11 2.80
C GLY A 185 -0.77 10.84 2.08
N CYS A 186 -1.71 10.24 2.81
CA CYS A 186 -3.02 9.87 2.29
C CYS A 186 -4.05 9.92 3.42
N PRO A 187 -5.29 10.41 3.17
CA PRO A 187 -6.36 10.38 4.15
C PRO A 187 -6.87 8.98 4.50
N TYR A 188 -6.71 8.00 3.61
CA TYR A 188 -7.19 6.63 3.83
C TYR A 188 -6.47 5.91 4.98
N GLU A 189 -7.13 4.91 5.53
CA GLU A 189 -6.66 4.09 6.66
C GLU A 189 -6.51 2.61 6.28
N CYS A 190 -5.97 2.33 5.08
CA CYS A 190 -5.74 0.94 4.66
C CYS A 190 -4.75 0.24 5.61
N GLU A 191 -5.16 -0.89 6.20
CA GLU A 191 -4.38 -1.59 7.24
C GLU A 191 -3.01 -2.04 6.74
N TYR A 192 -2.92 -2.44 5.48
CA TYR A 192 -1.69 -2.89 4.83
C TYR A 192 -0.82 -1.74 4.28
N CYS A 193 -1.23 -0.47 4.44
CA CYS A 193 -0.55 0.66 3.82
C CYS A 193 0.91 0.77 4.28
N PHE A 194 1.84 0.68 3.33
CA PHE A 194 3.27 0.74 3.65
C PHE A 194 3.70 2.12 4.17
N LEU A 195 2.96 3.20 3.86
CA LEU A 195 3.23 4.56 4.36
C LEU A 195 3.16 4.65 5.89
N GLN A 196 2.41 3.76 6.55
CA GLN A 196 2.39 3.69 8.01
C GLN A 196 3.76 3.32 8.60
N GLY A 197 4.62 2.66 7.83
CA GLY A 197 6.01 2.43 8.21
C GLY A 197 6.91 3.66 8.04
N TYR A 198 6.45 4.70 7.33
CA TYR A 198 7.15 5.96 7.07
C TYR A 198 6.55 7.08 7.93
N SER A 199 6.59 6.92 9.25
CA SER A 199 5.99 7.84 10.22
C SER A 199 6.74 9.17 10.41
N ASN A 200 7.58 9.58 9.46
CA ASN A 200 8.44 10.75 9.61
C ASN A 200 7.84 12.03 9.00
N ALA A 201 6.58 12.01 8.57
CA ALA A 201 5.88 13.19 8.08
C ALA A 201 4.92 13.74 9.15
N PRO A 202 4.91 15.06 9.39
CA PRO A 202 4.09 15.69 10.43
C PRO A 202 2.59 15.86 10.04
N GLY A 203 2.24 15.51 8.80
CA GLY A 203 0.92 15.70 8.18
C GLY A 203 0.91 15.21 6.73
N ILE A 204 -0.16 15.52 6.01
CA ILE A 204 -0.20 15.36 4.54
C ILE A 204 0.56 16.54 3.91
N ILE A 205 1.48 16.25 2.99
CA ILE A 205 2.31 17.23 2.31
C ILE A 205 1.85 17.35 0.85
N LEU A 206 1.48 18.55 0.44
CA LEU A 206 1.08 18.89 -0.91
C LEU A 206 2.08 19.88 -1.52
N HIS A 207 2.54 19.59 -2.72
CA HIS A 207 3.45 20.49 -3.44
C HIS A 207 2.66 21.55 -4.19
N SER A 208 3.07 22.80 -4.08
CA SER A 208 2.39 23.95 -4.68
C SER A 208 2.93 24.35 -6.05
N ASN A 209 3.92 23.61 -6.57
CA ASN A 209 4.72 24.00 -7.72
C ASN A 209 4.93 22.85 -8.73
N THR A 210 3.90 22.03 -8.94
CA THR A 210 3.93 20.93 -9.92
C THR A 210 4.36 21.42 -11.31
N GLU A 211 3.94 22.61 -11.72
CA GLU A 211 4.29 23.26 -12.99
C GLU A 211 5.80 23.37 -13.20
N ASP A 212 6.57 23.68 -12.14
CA ASP A 212 8.03 23.86 -12.18
C ASP A 212 8.76 22.58 -12.64
N PHE A 213 8.11 21.42 -12.52
CA PHE A 213 8.71 20.12 -12.78
C PHE A 213 8.18 19.41 -14.02
N LEU A 214 7.05 19.83 -14.58
CA LEU A 214 6.50 19.24 -15.82
C LEU A 214 7.55 19.30 -16.94
N GLY A 215 8.23 20.44 -17.07
CA GLY A 215 9.31 20.62 -18.06
C GLY A 215 10.49 19.65 -17.91
N LYS A 216 10.69 19.08 -16.71
CA LYS A 216 11.78 18.13 -16.41
C LYS A 216 11.45 16.69 -16.78
N ILE A 217 10.19 16.38 -17.09
CA ILE A 217 9.80 15.05 -17.59
C ILE A 217 10.49 14.82 -18.94
N PRO A 218 11.33 13.79 -19.11
CA PRO A 218 12.04 13.57 -20.36
C PRO A 218 11.09 13.21 -21.50
N LYS A 219 11.52 13.49 -22.75
CA LYS A 219 10.84 12.98 -23.95
C LYS A 219 11.25 11.52 -24.18
N GLY A 220 10.35 10.72 -24.74
CA GLY A 220 10.65 9.34 -25.13
C GLY A 220 9.48 8.40 -24.89
N GLN A 221 9.70 7.12 -25.19
CA GLN A 221 8.79 6.04 -24.83
C GLN A 221 8.97 5.69 -23.36
N LEU A 222 8.04 6.16 -22.53
CA LEU A 222 8.13 6.04 -21.07
C LEU A 222 6.79 5.58 -20.51
N ARG A 223 6.85 4.96 -19.34
CA ARG A 223 5.70 4.78 -18.45
C ARG A 223 6.03 5.52 -17.17
N ALA A 224 5.22 6.52 -16.86
CA ALA A 224 5.38 7.32 -15.66
C ALA A 224 4.05 7.42 -14.94
N GLY A 225 4.06 7.94 -13.71
CA GLY A 225 2.84 8.32 -13.05
C GLY A 225 3.05 8.74 -11.61
N THR A 226 1.97 9.13 -10.96
CA THR A 226 1.92 9.43 -9.53
C THR A 226 1.51 8.17 -8.75
N GLY A 227 1.31 8.27 -7.43
CA GLY A 227 0.80 7.16 -6.64
C GLY A 227 1.82 6.42 -5.74
N GLU A 228 3.08 6.88 -5.66
CA GLU A 228 4.07 6.25 -4.76
C GLU A 228 3.78 6.60 -3.29
N PHE A 229 3.80 7.89 -2.94
CA PHE A 229 3.69 8.33 -1.55
C PHE A 229 2.36 9.01 -1.20
N MET A 230 1.42 9.07 -2.15
CA MET A 230 0.07 9.55 -1.96
C MET A 230 -0.86 8.85 -2.94
N ASP A 231 -2.16 8.87 -2.68
CA ASP A 231 -3.16 8.53 -3.70
C ASP A 231 -3.28 9.69 -4.69
N SER A 232 -3.24 9.38 -5.99
CA SER A 232 -3.12 10.38 -7.05
C SER A 232 -4.30 11.35 -7.14
N LEU A 233 -5.50 10.92 -6.74
CA LEU A 233 -6.72 11.65 -7.07
C LEU A 233 -7.52 12.07 -5.83
N ILE A 234 -7.34 11.44 -4.67
CA ILE A 234 -8.17 11.73 -3.49
C ILE A 234 -8.11 13.19 -3.00
N LEU A 235 -7.01 13.93 -3.26
CA LEU A 235 -6.86 15.34 -2.89
C LEU A 235 -6.72 16.26 -4.12
N ASP A 236 -7.10 15.79 -5.31
CA ASP A 236 -6.95 16.55 -6.54
C ASP A 236 -7.88 17.77 -6.61
N ASN A 237 -8.96 17.80 -5.82
CA ASN A 237 -9.78 19.01 -5.64
C ASN A 237 -8.98 20.16 -4.97
N LEU A 238 -7.93 19.84 -4.23
CA LEU A 238 -7.02 20.81 -3.64
C LEU A 238 -5.90 21.17 -4.61
N THR A 239 -5.25 20.16 -5.20
CA THR A 239 -4.04 20.37 -5.99
C THR A 239 -4.29 20.74 -7.45
N GLU A 240 -5.37 20.22 -8.05
CA GLU A 240 -5.66 20.28 -9.49
C GLU A 240 -4.52 19.73 -10.38
N ASP A 241 -3.66 18.87 -9.82
CA ASP A 241 -2.49 18.34 -10.49
C ASP A 241 -2.87 17.42 -11.65
N ALA A 242 -3.94 16.64 -11.52
CA ALA A 242 -4.29 15.63 -12.49
C ALA A 242 -4.65 16.23 -13.85
N GLY A 243 -5.43 17.32 -13.85
CA GLY A 243 -5.75 18.09 -15.06
C GLY A 243 -4.52 18.78 -15.65
N LEU A 244 -3.72 19.43 -14.80
CA LEU A 244 -2.48 20.12 -15.20
C LEU A 244 -1.47 19.17 -15.87
N ILE A 245 -1.20 18.03 -15.23
CA ILE A 245 -0.30 17.00 -15.75
C ILE A 245 -0.86 16.44 -17.05
N SER A 246 -2.15 16.10 -17.09
CA SER A 246 -2.79 15.51 -18.28
C SER A 246 -2.66 16.41 -19.51
N ALA A 247 -2.97 17.71 -19.36
CA ALA A 247 -2.80 18.69 -20.42
C ALA A 247 -1.36 18.75 -20.92
N PHE A 248 -0.38 18.83 -20.00
CA PHE A 248 1.02 18.88 -20.36
C PHE A 248 1.48 17.62 -21.11
N ILE A 249 1.08 16.42 -20.65
CA ILE A 249 1.45 15.15 -21.28
C ILE A 249 0.84 15.00 -22.68
N LYS A 250 -0.44 15.36 -22.85
CA LYS A 250 -1.15 15.34 -24.13
C LYS A 250 -0.47 16.23 -25.18
N GLU A 251 -0.04 17.42 -24.78
CA GLU A 251 0.59 18.39 -25.67
C GLU A 251 2.05 18.06 -25.95
N ASN A 252 2.80 17.64 -24.93
CA ASN A 252 4.26 17.65 -24.98
C ASN A 252 4.92 16.27 -24.90
N ARG A 253 4.18 15.20 -24.56
CA ARG A 253 4.72 13.85 -24.26
C ARG A 253 3.87 12.71 -24.84
N ARG A 254 3.43 12.83 -26.09
CA ARG A 254 2.54 11.85 -26.77
C ARG A 254 3.05 10.42 -26.88
N ASN A 255 4.34 10.15 -26.71
CA ASN A 255 4.89 8.79 -26.75
C ASN A 255 5.02 8.15 -25.35
N MET A 256 4.45 8.77 -24.31
CA MET A 256 4.51 8.30 -22.93
C MET A 256 3.12 7.95 -22.42
N PHE A 257 3.00 6.89 -21.62
CA PHE A 257 1.84 6.68 -20.76
C PHE A 257 2.05 7.34 -19.40
N PHE A 258 1.08 8.15 -18.97
CA PHE A 258 1.06 8.71 -17.62
C PHE A 258 -0.09 8.10 -16.80
N GLU A 259 0.26 7.49 -15.67
CA GLU A 259 -0.65 6.73 -14.81
C GLU A 259 -1.00 7.53 -13.53
N PHE A 260 -2.29 7.71 -13.26
CA PHE A 260 -2.79 8.16 -11.95
C PHE A 260 -3.30 6.96 -11.16
N LYS A 261 -2.66 6.61 -10.06
CA LYS A 261 -3.04 5.45 -9.23
C LYS A 261 -3.93 5.89 -8.08
N THR A 262 -5.12 5.30 -7.98
CA THR A 262 -6.10 5.69 -6.97
C THR A 262 -6.92 4.54 -6.39
N LYS A 263 -7.53 4.80 -5.24
CA LYS A 263 -8.69 4.09 -4.65
C LYS A 263 -9.88 5.03 -4.48
N SER A 264 -9.84 6.25 -5.03
CA SER A 264 -10.93 7.22 -5.00
C SER A 264 -11.80 7.13 -6.25
N VAL A 265 -12.93 7.84 -6.21
CA VAL A 265 -13.76 8.17 -7.37
C VAL A 265 -13.68 9.66 -7.72
N ASN A 266 -12.70 10.39 -7.17
CA ASN A 266 -12.51 11.82 -7.43
C ASN A 266 -11.85 12.04 -8.80
N ILE A 267 -12.62 11.81 -9.87
CA ILE A 267 -12.12 11.85 -11.25
C ILE A 267 -12.55 13.09 -12.03
N GLU A 268 -13.44 13.92 -11.47
CA GLU A 268 -14.04 15.07 -12.16
C GLU A 268 -12.97 16.00 -12.77
N GLY A 269 -11.94 16.35 -11.99
CA GLY A 269 -10.83 17.17 -12.45
C GLY A 269 -10.08 16.60 -13.67
N LEU A 270 -10.02 15.27 -13.81
CA LEU A 270 -9.45 14.63 -15.00
C LEU A 270 -10.39 14.65 -16.19
N LEU A 271 -11.67 14.38 -15.97
CA LEU A 271 -12.66 14.30 -17.06
C LEU A 271 -12.86 15.66 -17.73
N GLU A 272 -12.78 16.75 -16.97
CA GLU A 272 -12.91 18.12 -17.47
C GLU A 272 -11.67 18.59 -18.26
N ASN A 273 -10.48 18.08 -17.94
CA ASN A 273 -9.20 18.61 -18.44
C ASN A 273 -8.61 17.80 -19.61
N ALA A 274 -9.43 17.61 -20.64
CA ALA A 274 -9.03 17.15 -21.97
C ALA A 274 -8.43 15.72 -22.00
N PRO A 275 -9.25 14.67 -21.83
CA PRO A 275 -8.81 13.28 -21.87
C PRO A 275 -7.96 12.96 -23.09
N ALA A 276 -6.99 12.06 -22.91
CA ALA A 276 -6.10 11.58 -23.95
C ALA A 276 -5.83 10.08 -23.77
N ASP A 277 -5.59 9.41 -24.89
CA ASP A 277 -5.32 7.96 -24.96
C ASP A 277 -4.04 7.56 -24.22
N ASN A 278 -3.13 8.52 -24.01
CA ASN A 278 -1.88 8.34 -23.30
C ASN A 278 -1.93 8.72 -21.80
N ILE A 279 -3.12 9.06 -21.30
CA ILE A 279 -3.42 9.20 -19.88
C ILE A 279 -4.19 7.97 -19.41
N VAL A 280 -3.70 7.36 -18.34
CA VAL A 280 -4.24 6.13 -17.77
C VAL A 280 -4.66 6.38 -16.33
N VAL A 281 -5.91 6.11 -16.00
CA VAL A 281 -6.35 6.09 -14.60
C VAL A 281 -6.36 4.64 -14.11
N ALA A 282 -5.64 4.39 -13.02
CA ALA A 282 -5.40 3.05 -12.52
C ALA A 282 -6.01 2.84 -11.14
N TRP A 283 -6.97 1.93 -11.03
CA TRP A 283 -7.59 1.61 -9.75
C TRP A 283 -6.90 0.43 -9.07
N SER A 284 -6.60 0.58 -7.78
CA SER A 284 -6.30 -0.59 -6.96
C SER A 284 -7.58 -1.35 -6.69
N LEU A 285 -7.64 -2.64 -7.02
CA LEU A 285 -8.80 -3.48 -6.76
C LEU A 285 -8.47 -4.58 -5.75
N ASN A 286 -9.47 -4.93 -4.95
CA ASN A 286 -9.49 -6.09 -4.07
C ASN A 286 -10.93 -6.62 -4.00
N PRO A 287 -11.12 -7.89 -3.59
CA PRO A 287 -12.46 -8.39 -3.29
C PRO A 287 -13.15 -7.49 -2.27
N GLU A 288 -14.47 -7.28 -2.42
CA GLU A 288 -15.25 -6.36 -1.59
C GLU A 288 -15.09 -6.63 -0.08
N LYS A 289 -14.94 -7.90 0.29
CA LYS A 289 -14.69 -8.28 1.69
C LYS A 289 -13.32 -7.85 2.23
N ILE A 290 -12.30 -7.71 1.37
CA ILE A 290 -11.00 -7.17 1.76
C ILE A 290 -11.08 -5.65 1.84
N ILE A 291 -11.78 -5.01 0.90
CA ILE A 291 -12.01 -3.57 0.93
C ILE A 291 -12.73 -3.17 2.23
N SER A 292 -13.89 -3.76 2.49
CA SER A 292 -14.71 -3.43 3.68
C SER A 292 -14.03 -3.73 5.02
N ARG A 293 -13.09 -4.69 5.09
CA ARG A 293 -12.39 -5.05 6.33
C ARG A 293 -11.09 -4.30 6.54
N HIS A 294 -10.34 -4.03 5.47
CA HIS A 294 -8.94 -3.58 5.57
C HIS A 294 -8.64 -2.28 4.83
N GLU A 295 -9.57 -1.72 4.05
CA GLU A 295 -9.39 -0.48 3.29
C GLU A 295 -10.29 0.63 3.82
N HIS A 296 -10.09 0.99 5.09
CA HIS A 296 -10.89 1.98 5.79
C HIS A 296 -10.89 3.35 5.09
N TYR A 297 -12.08 3.94 5.00
CA TYR A 297 -12.38 5.20 4.31
C TYR A 297 -12.08 5.24 2.80
N THR A 298 -11.88 4.09 2.16
CA THR A 298 -11.78 4.02 0.70
C THR A 298 -13.15 3.76 0.05
N THR A 299 -13.20 3.85 -1.27
CA THR A 299 -14.41 3.53 -2.06
C THR A 299 -14.55 2.02 -2.24
N SER A 300 -15.77 1.52 -2.42
CA SER A 300 -16.08 0.10 -2.68
C SER A 300 -15.57 -0.38 -4.04
N LEU A 301 -15.55 -1.70 -4.28
CA LEU A 301 -15.20 -2.27 -5.58
C LEU A 301 -16.11 -1.75 -6.70
N SER A 302 -17.42 -1.69 -6.45
CA SER A 302 -18.38 -1.22 -7.47
C SER A 302 -18.14 0.24 -7.83
N GLU A 303 -17.97 1.12 -6.84
CA GLU A 303 -17.71 2.55 -7.07
C GLU A 303 -16.42 2.77 -7.88
N ARG A 304 -15.35 2.02 -7.59
CA ARG A 304 -14.10 2.07 -8.37
C ARG A 304 -14.33 1.64 -9.82
N LEU A 305 -15.10 0.58 -10.05
CA LEU A 305 -15.41 0.10 -11.40
C LEU A 305 -16.35 1.05 -12.15
N ASP A 306 -17.29 1.69 -11.47
CA ASP A 306 -18.17 2.72 -12.05
C ASP A 306 -17.36 3.95 -12.49
N ALA A 307 -16.44 4.43 -11.64
CA ALA A 307 -15.52 5.51 -11.99
C ALA A 307 -14.56 5.15 -13.13
N ALA A 308 -14.09 3.90 -13.18
CA ALA A 308 -13.28 3.38 -14.27
C ALA A 308 -14.06 3.38 -15.59
N LEU A 309 -15.29 2.89 -15.58
CA LEU A 309 -16.15 2.88 -16.75
C LEU A 309 -16.45 4.31 -17.23
N GLU A 310 -16.69 5.25 -16.32
CA GLU A 310 -16.92 6.65 -16.67
C GLU A 310 -15.69 7.28 -17.32
N SER A 311 -14.50 7.00 -16.79
CA SER A 311 -13.24 7.44 -17.40
C SER A 311 -13.06 6.90 -18.81
N VAL A 312 -13.41 5.63 -19.05
CA VAL A 312 -13.39 5.03 -20.40
C VAL A 312 -14.36 5.74 -21.34
N LYS A 313 -15.59 6.04 -20.90
CA LYS A 313 -16.57 6.76 -21.72
C LYS A 313 -16.11 8.18 -22.10
N SER A 314 -15.31 8.82 -21.25
CA SER A 314 -14.68 10.10 -21.55
C SER A 314 -13.45 9.99 -22.48
N GLY A 315 -13.05 8.78 -22.87
CA GLY A 315 -11.93 8.55 -23.79
C GLY A 315 -10.57 8.41 -23.10
N LEU A 316 -10.53 8.25 -21.77
CA LEU A 316 -9.33 7.83 -21.06
C LEU A 316 -9.13 6.32 -21.21
N ARG A 317 -7.89 5.88 -21.03
CA ARG A 317 -7.60 4.46 -20.82
C ARG A 317 -7.51 4.16 -19.33
N VAL A 318 -7.64 2.89 -18.99
CA VAL A 318 -7.63 2.45 -17.59
C VAL A 318 -6.64 1.33 -17.35
N ALA A 319 -6.25 1.17 -16.10
CA ALA A 319 -5.45 0.04 -15.65
C ALA A 319 -5.93 -0.43 -14.28
N PHE A 320 -5.51 -1.63 -13.87
CA PHE A 320 -5.88 -2.16 -12.56
C PHE A 320 -4.66 -2.69 -11.82
N HIS A 321 -4.64 -2.49 -10.50
CA HIS A 321 -3.61 -3.02 -9.61
C HIS A 321 -4.24 -3.96 -8.60
N PHE A 322 -3.91 -5.24 -8.71
CA PHE A 322 -4.18 -6.24 -7.67
C PHE A 322 -2.96 -6.25 -6.74
N ASP A 323 -2.74 -5.15 -6.03
CA ASP A 323 -1.60 -4.95 -5.12
C ASP A 323 -2.08 -4.26 -3.83
N PRO A 324 -2.22 -4.98 -2.71
CA PRO A 324 -1.78 -6.37 -2.50
C PRO A 324 -2.87 -7.45 -2.69
N ILE A 325 -2.51 -8.58 -3.30
CA ILE A 325 -3.23 -9.86 -3.13
C ILE A 325 -3.02 -10.37 -1.70
N ILE A 326 -4.12 -10.59 -0.97
CA ILE A 326 -4.16 -11.15 0.38
C ILE A 326 -4.57 -12.62 0.30
N LEU A 327 -3.76 -13.52 0.86
CA LEU A 327 -4.06 -14.95 0.91
C LEU A 327 -4.73 -15.30 2.24
N TYR A 328 -6.03 -15.52 2.18
CA TYR A 328 -6.92 -15.94 3.27
C TYR A 328 -7.77 -17.14 2.82
N GLU A 329 -8.64 -17.67 3.68
CA GLU A 329 -9.52 -18.79 3.29
C GLU A 329 -10.51 -18.39 2.18
N ASN A 330 -10.56 -19.17 1.09
CA ASN A 330 -11.35 -18.91 -0.12
C ASN A 330 -10.87 -17.73 -0.99
N TRP A 331 -9.63 -17.25 -0.80
CA TRP A 331 -9.10 -16.13 -1.60
C TRP A 331 -9.22 -16.37 -3.12
N GLU A 332 -9.01 -17.60 -3.59
CA GLU A 332 -9.01 -17.92 -5.02
C GLU A 332 -10.37 -17.55 -5.65
N GLU A 333 -11.47 -17.99 -5.03
CA GLU A 333 -12.82 -17.73 -5.52
C GLU A 333 -13.14 -16.23 -5.57
N ASP A 334 -12.87 -15.48 -4.49
CA ASP A 334 -13.27 -14.07 -4.46
C ASP A 334 -12.42 -13.20 -5.39
N TYR A 335 -11.13 -13.51 -5.57
CA TYR A 335 -10.29 -12.77 -6.52
C TYR A 335 -10.66 -13.09 -7.98
N LEU A 336 -11.07 -14.33 -8.28
CA LEU A 336 -11.61 -14.68 -9.60
C LEU A 336 -12.96 -14.00 -9.86
N GLU A 337 -13.84 -13.93 -8.87
CA GLU A 337 -15.11 -13.19 -8.96
C GLU A 337 -14.87 -11.70 -9.20
N MET A 338 -13.96 -11.08 -8.45
CA MET A 338 -13.54 -9.69 -8.65
C MET A 338 -13.01 -9.45 -10.08
N ALA A 339 -12.11 -10.32 -10.57
CA ALA A 339 -11.55 -10.20 -11.91
C ALA A 339 -12.64 -10.40 -12.99
N SER A 340 -13.55 -11.34 -12.79
CA SER A 340 -14.71 -11.56 -13.66
C SER A 340 -15.60 -10.32 -13.74
N LEU A 341 -15.94 -9.74 -12.58
CA LEU A 341 -16.77 -8.54 -12.51
C LEU A 341 -16.12 -7.37 -13.25
N MET A 342 -14.83 -7.12 -13.03
CA MET A 342 -14.06 -6.10 -13.73
C MET A 342 -14.07 -6.31 -15.25
N LEU A 343 -13.75 -7.51 -15.73
CA LEU A 343 -13.73 -7.83 -17.18
C LEU A 343 -15.11 -7.81 -17.83
N SER A 344 -16.18 -7.99 -17.05
CA SER A 344 -17.56 -7.87 -17.55
C SER A 344 -18.05 -6.42 -17.69
N ARG A 345 -17.43 -5.50 -16.94
CA ARG A 345 -17.85 -4.09 -16.87
C ARG A 345 -17.02 -3.16 -17.74
N ILE A 346 -15.74 -3.48 -17.90
CA ILE A 346 -14.77 -2.60 -18.56
C ILE A 346 -14.40 -3.17 -19.94
N PRO A 347 -14.54 -2.40 -21.03
CA PRO A 347 -14.09 -2.82 -22.36
C PRO A 347 -12.60 -3.23 -22.33
N HIS A 348 -12.28 -4.41 -22.85
CA HIS A 348 -10.93 -4.99 -22.71
C HIS A 348 -9.85 -4.17 -23.41
N ASP A 349 -10.19 -3.55 -24.54
CA ASP A 349 -9.33 -2.66 -25.34
C ASP A 349 -9.01 -1.34 -24.64
N ALA A 350 -9.83 -0.94 -23.66
CA ALA A 350 -9.56 0.23 -22.82
C ALA A 350 -8.59 -0.07 -21.66
N ILE A 351 -8.34 -1.36 -21.35
CA ILE A 351 -7.46 -1.78 -20.25
C ILE A 351 -6.02 -1.91 -20.77
N VAL A 352 -5.15 -0.96 -20.39
CA VAL A 352 -3.76 -0.94 -20.89
C VAL A 352 -2.92 -2.03 -20.22
N TRP A 353 -3.05 -2.20 -18.91
CA TRP A 353 -2.36 -3.25 -18.17
C TRP A 353 -3.08 -3.61 -16.87
N ILE A 354 -2.77 -4.81 -16.37
CA ILE A 354 -3.08 -5.21 -15.00
C ILE A 354 -1.78 -5.58 -14.29
N SER A 355 -1.53 -4.88 -13.18
CA SER A 355 -0.42 -5.12 -12.27
C SER A 355 -0.84 -6.09 -11.18
N VAL A 356 -0.06 -7.13 -10.94
CA VAL A 356 -0.37 -8.16 -9.94
C VAL A 356 0.74 -8.22 -8.90
N GLY A 357 0.43 -8.09 -7.61
CA GLY A 357 1.43 -8.15 -6.54
C GLY A 357 0.82 -8.61 -5.24
N SER A 358 1.48 -9.52 -4.54
CA SER A 358 1.00 -10.03 -3.25
C SER A 358 1.41 -9.13 -2.08
N PHE A 359 0.72 -9.32 -0.95
CA PHE A 359 1.02 -8.63 0.29
C PHE A 359 2.47 -8.81 0.69
N ARG A 360 3.17 -7.67 0.78
CA ARG A 360 4.57 -7.58 1.18
C ARG A 360 4.82 -6.29 1.92
N PHE A 361 5.68 -6.34 2.94
CA PHE A 361 5.97 -5.15 3.73
C PHE A 361 7.31 -5.21 4.45
N GLN A 362 7.85 -4.04 4.76
CA GLN A 362 9.07 -3.93 5.56
C GLN A 362 8.81 -4.43 6.99
N ARG A 363 9.82 -5.03 7.63
CA ARG A 363 9.73 -5.58 8.99
C ARG A 363 9.06 -4.65 10.01
N LYS A 364 9.37 -3.36 9.94
CA LYS A 364 8.84 -2.32 10.84
C LYS A 364 7.33 -2.12 10.75
N LEU A 365 6.68 -2.50 9.64
CA LEU A 365 5.24 -2.35 9.51
C LEU A 365 4.47 -3.40 10.34
N LYS A 366 5.08 -4.57 10.63
CA LYS A 366 4.42 -5.62 11.43
C LYS A 366 3.89 -5.11 12.79
N PRO A 367 4.72 -4.52 13.67
CA PRO A 367 4.24 -3.97 14.93
C PRO A 367 3.30 -2.78 14.74
N VAL A 368 3.43 -2.00 13.67
CA VAL A 368 2.52 -0.88 13.38
C VAL A 368 1.11 -1.38 13.10
N ILE A 369 0.95 -2.42 12.26
CA ILE A 369 -0.35 -3.05 12.00
C ILE A 369 -0.95 -3.59 13.31
N GLU A 370 -0.16 -4.32 14.11
CA GLU A 370 -0.64 -4.90 15.39
C GLU A 370 -1.09 -3.84 16.40
N THR A 371 -0.40 -2.70 16.47
CA THR A 371 -0.75 -1.60 17.38
C THR A 371 -1.95 -0.80 16.88
N ARG A 372 -2.02 -0.50 15.57
CA ARG A 372 -3.08 0.33 14.99
C ARG A 372 -4.36 -0.44 14.73
N PHE A 373 -4.25 -1.71 14.35
CA PHE A 373 -5.36 -2.59 13.98
C PHE A 373 -5.25 -3.95 14.71
N PRO A 374 -5.54 -4.00 16.03
CA PRO A 374 -5.36 -5.22 16.82
C PRO A 374 -6.18 -6.44 16.35
N SER A 375 -7.25 -6.20 15.60
CA SER A 375 -8.14 -7.22 15.03
C SER A 375 -7.77 -7.61 13.59
N SER A 376 -6.68 -7.08 13.04
CA SER A 376 -6.28 -7.32 11.65
C SER A 376 -5.88 -8.79 11.43
N GLU A 377 -6.51 -9.43 10.46
CA GLU A 377 -6.23 -10.82 10.06
C GLU A 377 -5.11 -10.92 9.01
N LEU A 378 -4.60 -9.78 8.50
CA LEU A 378 -3.59 -9.73 7.43
C LEU A 378 -2.28 -10.46 7.78
N LEU A 379 -1.96 -10.54 9.07
CA LEU A 379 -0.72 -11.13 9.57
C LEU A 379 -0.81 -12.64 9.82
N HIS A 380 -1.96 -13.27 9.57
CA HIS A 380 -2.19 -14.69 9.87
C HIS A 380 -1.53 -15.65 8.87
N GLY A 381 -1.22 -15.18 7.66
CA GLY A 381 -0.59 -16.00 6.62
C GLY A 381 0.85 -16.43 6.92
N ASN A 382 1.44 -17.17 5.99
CA ASN A 382 2.83 -17.64 6.06
C ASN A 382 3.82 -16.53 5.64
N LEU A 383 3.80 -15.43 6.39
CA LEU A 383 4.64 -14.27 6.13
C LEU A 383 6.04 -14.48 6.70
N LEU A 384 7.02 -14.72 5.82
CA LEU A 384 8.42 -14.93 6.16
C LEU A 384 9.30 -13.90 5.45
N LEU A 385 10.53 -13.74 5.93
CA LEU A 385 11.50 -12.86 5.28
C LEU A 385 11.87 -13.41 3.90
N GLY A 386 11.55 -12.64 2.86
CA GLY A 386 11.92 -12.91 1.48
C GLY A 386 13.35 -12.48 1.15
N PHE A 387 13.71 -12.65 -0.13
CA PHE A 387 15.03 -12.32 -0.69
C PHE A 387 15.42 -10.84 -0.51
N ASP A 388 14.44 -9.95 -0.35
CA ASP A 388 14.60 -8.51 -0.19
C ASP A 388 14.50 -8.03 1.27
N GLY A 389 14.43 -8.96 2.23
CA GLY A 389 14.28 -8.66 3.64
C GLY A 389 12.89 -8.14 4.04
N LYS A 390 11.92 -8.09 3.13
CA LYS A 390 10.51 -7.83 3.41
C LYS A 390 9.81 -9.11 3.85
N LEU A 391 8.74 -8.97 4.62
CA LEU A 391 7.82 -10.07 4.89
C LEU A 391 6.95 -10.30 3.66
N ARG A 392 6.88 -11.54 3.19
CA ARG A 392 6.15 -12.00 2.00
C ARG A 392 5.53 -13.36 2.29
N TYR A 393 4.45 -13.71 1.60
CA TYR A 393 3.98 -15.09 1.54
C TYR A 393 5.06 -16.01 0.94
N LEU A 394 4.90 -17.32 1.09
CA LEU A 394 5.83 -18.28 0.49
C LEU A 394 5.86 -18.09 -1.03
N GLN A 395 7.03 -18.32 -1.64
CA GLN A 395 7.18 -18.15 -3.09
C GLN A 395 6.16 -18.99 -3.87
N GLU A 396 5.96 -20.25 -3.48
CA GLU A 396 5.00 -21.16 -4.11
C GLU A 396 3.56 -20.66 -3.97
N GLU A 397 3.19 -20.12 -2.79
CA GLU A 397 1.86 -19.55 -2.55
C GLU A 397 1.61 -18.32 -3.45
N ARG A 398 2.62 -17.43 -3.56
CA ARG A 398 2.55 -16.23 -4.41
C ARG A 398 2.48 -16.61 -5.89
N ALA A 399 3.37 -17.49 -6.35
CA ALA A 399 3.41 -17.93 -7.74
C ALA A 399 2.10 -18.62 -8.15
N ALA A 400 1.55 -19.47 -7.28
CA ALA A 400 0.24 -20.10 -7.52
C ALA A 400 -0.88 -19.06 -7.64
N ALA A 401 -0.92 -18.07 -6.74
CA ALA A 401 -1.93 -17.02 -6.78
C ALA A 401 -1.84 -16.17 -8.05
N TYR A 402 -0.62 -15.77 -8.43
CA TYR A 402 -0.39 -15.04 -9.66
C TYR A 402 -0.77 -15.85 -10.89
N LYS A 403 -0.36 -17.13 -10.94
CA LYS A 403 -0.68 -18.03 -12.05
C LYS A 403 -2.18 -18.13 -12.27
N LYS A 404 -2.95 -18.38 -11.19
CA LYS A 404 -4.41 -18.51 -11.25
C LYS A 404 -5.07 -17.27 -11.85
N LEU A 405 -4.73 -16.09 -11.33
CA LEU A 405 -5.31 -14.84 -11.80
C LEU A 405 -4.87 -14.48 -13.22
N CYS A 406 -3.58 -14.66 -13.53
CA CYS A 406 -3.07 -14.35 -14.85
C CYS A 406 -3.60 -15.30 -15.92
N ASP A 407 -3.70 -16.61 -15.64
CA ASP A 407 -4.28 -17.59 -16.56
C ASP A 407 -5.76 -17.27 -16.83
N TYR A 408 -6.51 -16.92 -15.78
CA TYR A 408 -7.90 -16.49 -15.93
C TYR A 408 -8.03 -15.26 -16.82
N ILE A 409 -7.29 -14.19 -16.54
CA ILE A 409 -7.35 -12.95 -17.33
C ILE A 409 -6.90 -13.20 -18.77
N LYS A 410 -5.80 -13.95 -19.00
CA LYS A 410 -5.34 -14.27 -20.36
C LYS A 410 -6.36 -15.06 -21.15
N LYS A 411 -7.11 -15.96 -20.50
CA LYS A 411 -8.15 -16.75 -21.15
C LYS A 411 -9.34 -15.87 -21.56
N GLU A 412 -9.80 -15.00 -20.67
CA GLU A 412 -11.00 -14.19 -20.89
C GLU A 412 -10.71 -12.91 -21.70
N ALA A 413 -9.49 -12.38 -21.62
CA ALA A 413 -9.06 -11.12 -22.23
C ALA A 413 -7.56 -11.18 -22.67
N PRO A 414 -7.22 -11.93 -23.73
CA PRO A 414 -5.85 -12.21 -24.13
C PRO A 414 -5.02 -10.99 -24.55
N GLY A 415 -5.67 -9.88 -24.91
CA GLY A 415 -4.99 -8.64 -25.31
C GLY A 415 -4.48 -7.78 -24.14
N ILE A 416 -4.87 -8.08 -22.90
CA ILE A 416 -4.48 -7.27 -21.74
C ILE A 416 -3.05 -7.61 -21.32
N SER A 417 -2.21 -6.58 -21.19
CA SER A 417 -0.84 -6.74 -20.72
C SER A 417 -0.79 -6.99 -19.21
N LEU A 418 -0.10 -8.05 -18.79
CA LEU A 418 0.03 -8.45 -17.38
C LEU A 418 1.47 -8.36 -16.90
N TYR A 419 1.69 -7.91 -15.67
CA TYR A 419 3.00 -7.95 -15.04
C TYR A 419 2.95 -8.17 -13.53
N LEU A 420 4.02 -8.73 -12.96
CA LEU A 420 4.16 -8.84 -11.51
C LEU A 420 4.91 -7.66 -10.92
N CYS A 421 4.30 -6.99 -9.95
CA CYS A 421 4.89 -5.87 -9.24
C CYS A 421 5.83 -6.35 -8.12
N MET A 422 7.08 -5.89 -8.14
CA MET A 422 8.08 -6.16 -7.08
C MET A 422 8.28 -7.66 -6.81
N GLU A 423 8.43 -8.44 -7.88
CA GLU A 423 8.73 -9.87 -7.80
C GLU A 423 10.03 -10.27 -8.51
N ASP A 424 10.63 -11.33 -7.99
CA ASP A 424 11.87 -11.91 -8.50
C ASP A 424 11.65 -12.75 -9.78
N PRO A 425 12.67 -12.93 -10.63
CA PRO A 425 12.55 -13.66 -11.89
C PRO A 425 12.08 -15.11 -11.77
N GLU A 426 12.31 -15.77 -10.64
CA GLU A 426 11.87 -17.16 -10.43
C GLU A 426 10.37 -17.22 -10.19
N THR A 427 9.83 -16.32 -9.36
CA THR A 427 8.39 -16.19 -9.14
C THR A 427 7.64 -15.85 -10.44
N TRP A 428 8.21 -15.00 -11.31
CA TRP A 428 7.66 -14.71 -12.64
C TRP A 428 7.58 -15.96 -13.53
N ARG A 429 8.66 -16.75 -13.61
CA ARG A 429 8.66 -18.01 -14.37
C ARG A 429 7.64 -19.01 -13.82
N ALA A 430 7.58 -19.14 -12.49
CA ALA A 430 6.65 -20.04 -11.82
C ALA A 430 5.17 -19.63 -12.01
N SER A 431 4.89 -18.34 -12.22
CA SER A 431 3.54 -17.85 -12.51
C SER A 431 3.12 -18.02 -13.97
N GLY A 432 4.00 -18.47 -14.87
CA GLY A 432 3.71 -18.58 -16.30
C GLY A 432 3.70 -17.24 -17.04
N LEU A 433 4.39 -16.22 -16.52
CA LEU A 433 4.65 -14.96 -17.20
C LEU A 433 6.08 -14.93 -17.73
N GLU A 434 6.30 -14.22 -18.83
CA GLU A 434 7.65 -13.97 -19.35
C GLU A 434 8.42 -13.09 -18.38
N SER A 435 9.74 -13.30 -18.25
CA SER A 435 10.60 -12.53 -17.34
C SER A 435 10.92 -11.11 -17.83
N SER A 436 9.97 -10.46 -18.48
CA SER A 436 10.04 -9.09 -18.97
C SER A 436 8.64 -8.52 -19.13
N PHE A 437 8.49 -7.23 -18.84
CA PHE A 437 7.32 -6.46 -19.19
C PHE A 437 7.72 -5.37 -20.18
N SER A 438 7.20 -5.45 -21.39
CA SER A 438 7.24 -4.37 -22.39
C SER A 438 5.82 -3.92 -22.67
N TRP A 439 5.60 -2.61 -22.66
CA TRP A 439 4.41 -2.01 -23.24
C TRP A 439 4.82 -1.48 -24.61
N ASP A 440 4.10 -1.85 -25.66
CA ASP A 440 4.36 -1.32 -26.99
C ASP A 440 3.30 -0.29 -27.34
N TYR A 441 3.74 0.88 -27.83
CA TYR A 441 2.82 1.87 -28.41
C TYR A 441 2.24 1.32 -29.73
N ALA A 442 2.98 0.47 -30.43
CA ALA A 442 2.57 -0.09 -31.71
C ALA A 442 1.45 -1.12 -31.60
N SER A 443 1.20 -1.70 -30.42
CA SER A 443 0.06 -2.61 -30.21
C SER A 443 -1.26 -1.88 -29.94
N LEU A 444 -1.26 -0.54 -29.96
CA LEU A 444 -2.37 0.32 -29.55
C LEU A 444 -2.90 1.20 -30.69
N GLY A 445 -2.50 0.91 -31.93
CA GLY A 445 -2.92 1.58 -33.16
C GLY A 445 -3.57 0.63 -34.15
#